data_AF-A0A535ZR88-F1
#
_entry.id   AF-A0A535ZR88-F1
#
_cell.length_a   1.000
_cell.length_b   1.000
_cell.length_c   1.000
_cell.angle_alpha   90.00
_cell.angle_beta   90.00
_cell.angle_gamma   90.00
#
_symmetry.space_group_name_H-M   'P 1'
#
loop_
_entity.id
_entity.type
_entity.pdbx_description
1 polymer ?
#
loop_
_entity_poly.entity_id
_entity_poly.type
_entity_poly.pdbx_seq_one_letter_code
_entity_poly.pdbx_strand_id
1 'polypeptide(L)'
;MASVERYGPGEEASEYEPGDFILTHRNRPIAAMISFGQARRFRAHDAPYAHWSHTALIVDGDGALVEAEATGVVKTPISKYKATEYHLVRLGPEFGAEGRKRAVDYANTQVGVAFGYLALAGVSIYLLSGLPLRLMRRNHQICSELVVRALQAGGLLTDVDPALTLPADLAKRFKVRP
;
A
#
# COMPACT_ATOMS: atom_id res chain seq x y z
N MET A 1 2.53 -9.29 -18.67
CA MET A 1 2.66 -9.94 -17.36
C MET A 1 3.45 -9.04 -16.46
N ALA A 2 2.96 -8.82 -15.24
CA ALA A 2 3.69 -8.07 -14.23
C ALA A 2 5.03 -8.72 -13.85
N SER A 3 6.03 -7.89 -13.56
CA SER A 3 7.35 -8.30 -13.04
C SER A 3 7.65 -7.60 -11.71
N VAL A 4 8.66 -8.11 -11.00
CA VAL A 4 9.04 -7.62 -9.67
C VAL A 4 10.53 -7.32 -9.68
N GLU A 5 10.88 -6.07 -9.38
CA GLU A 5 12.26 -5.61 -9.20
C GLU A 5 12.51 -5.41 -7.70
N ARG A 6 13.68 -5.84 -7.23
CA ARG A 6 14.04 -5.81 -5.80
C ARG A 6 15.10 -4.74 -5.56
N TYR A 7 14.90 -3.92 -4.53
CA TYR A 7 15.83 -2.88 -4.13
C TYR A 7 16.07 -2.98 -2.63
N GLY A 8 17.29 -3.32 -2.26
CA GLY A 8 17.75 -3.34 -0.88
C GLY A 8 18.12 -1.93 -0.36
N PRO A 9 18.50 -1.83 0.92
CA PRO A 9 18.94 -0.57 1.50
C PRO A 9 20.12 0.04 0.72
N GLY A 10 19.96 1.29 0.28
CA GLY A 10 20.92 2.03 -0.52
C GLY A 10 20.75 1.91 -2.04
N GLU A 11 19.92 0.96 -2.49
CA GLU A 11 19.57 0.77 -3.91
C GLU A 11 18.32 1.56 -4.26
N GLU A 12 18.22 2.02 -5.51
CA GLU A 12 17.09 2.79 -6.02
C GLU A 12 16.90 2.48 -7.51
N ALA A 13 15.66 2.44 -7.97
CA ALA A 13 15.37 2.24 -9.38
C ALA A 13 15.78 3.46 -10.20
N SER A 14 16.22 3.24 -11.43
CA SER A 14 16.58 4.34 -12.34
C SER A 14 15.39 4.85 -13.16
N GLU A 15 14.33 4.06 -13.28
CA GLU A 15 13.18 4.35 -14.13
C GLU A 15 11.88 4.03 -13.41
N TYR A 16 10.87 4.88 -13.59
CA TYR A 16 9.57 4.75 -12.96
C TYR A 16 8.46 4.85 -14.00
N GLU A 17 7.52 3.91 -13.94
CA GLU A 17 6.33 3.94 -14.79
C GLU A 17 5.10 4.29 -13.94
N PRO A 18 4.40 5.40 -14.20
CA PRO A 18 3.20 5.75 -13.47
C PRO A 18 2.14 4.64 -13.51
N GLY A 19 1.52 4.38 -12.37
CA GLY A 19 0.58 3.28 -12.18
C GLY A 19 1.21 1.97 -11.68
N ASP A 20 2.54 1.84 -11.71
CA ASP A 20 3.24 0.80 -10.94
C ASP A 20 3.13 1.09 -9.44
N PHE A 21 3.45 0.11 -8.61
CA PHE A 21 3.40 0.28 -7.16
C PHE A 21 4.57 -0.42 -6.47
N ILE A 22 4.89 0.04 -5.27
CA ILE A 22 5.91 -0.58 -4.42
C ILE A 22 5.27 -1.35 -3.28
N LEU A 23 5.99 -2.36 -2.80
CA LEU A 23 5.76 -3.03 -1.52
C LEU A 23 7.01 -2.84 -0.66
N THR A 24 6.82 -2.50 0.60
CA THR A 24 7.92 -2.28 1.55
C THR A 24 7.50 -2.70 2.96
N HIS A 25 8.46 -2.76 3.88
CA HIS A 25 8.22 -3.00 5.29
C HIS A 25 8.61 -1.77 6.11
N ARG A 26 7.76 -1.35 7.06
CA ARG A 26 8.09 -0.23 7.95
C ARG A 26 8.86 -0.74 9.17
N ASN A 27 9.94 -0.07 9.57
CA ASN A 27 10.71 -0.42 10.78
C ASN A 27 10.10 0.11 12.11
N ARG A 28 8.79 0.35 12.18
CA ARG A 28 8.13 0.81 13.41
C ARG A 28 7.57 -0.38 14.21
N PRO A 29 7.51 -0.34 15.55
CA PRO A 29 6.98 -1.42 16.39
C PRO A 29 5.53 -1.82 16.05
N ILE A 30 4.79 -0.92 15.40
CA ILE A 30 3.48 -1.20 14.82
C ILE A 30 3.56 -2.28 13.75
N ALA A 31 4.57 -2.25 12.85
CA ALA A 31 4.82 -3.24 11.80
C ALA A 31 4.93 -4.68 12.35
N ALA A 32 5.61 -4.85 13.49
CA ALA A 32 5.70 -6.14 14.17
C ALA A 32 4.33 -6.69 14.59
N MET A 33 3.39 -5.82 14.96
CA MET A 33 2.03 -6.19 15.35
C MET A 33 1.17 -6.61 14.15
N ILE A 34 1.44 -6.08 12.95
CA ILE A 34 0.77 -6.50 11.71
C ILE A 34 1.39 -7.75 11.16
N SER A 35 2.71 -7.86 11.16
CA SER A 35 3.36 -9.12 10.84
C SER A 35 2.85 -10.21 11.78
N PHE A 36 2.55 -9.92 13.04
CA PHE A 36 1.91 -10.88 13.95
C PHE A 36 0.44 -11.22 13.58
N GLY A 37 -0.39 -10.22 13.26
CA GLY A 37 -1.78 -10.42 12.84
C GLY A 37 -1.92 -11.10 11.47
N GLN A 38 -1.04 -10.76 10.53
CA GLN A 38 -0.90 -11.38 9.22
C GLN A 38 -0.32 -12.79 9.34
N ALA A 39 0.72 -13.04 10.15
CA ALA A 39 1.26 -14.38 10.38
C ALA A 39 0.24 -15.35 10.99
N ARG A 40 -0.80 -14.85 11.68
CA ARG A 40 -1.92 -15.69 12.12
C ARG A 40 -2.83 -16.12 10.97
N ARG A 41 -2.98 -15.30 9.92
CA ARG A 41 -3.81 -15.56 8.72
C ARG A 41 -3.02 -16.25 7.59
N PHE A 42 -1.77 -15.85 7.38
CA PHE A 42 -0.80 -16.38 6.43
C PHE A 42 0.14 -17.34 7.19
N ARG A 43 -0.33 -18.59 7.39
CA ARG A 43 0.46 -19.66 8.03
C ARG A 43 1.11 -20.55 6.98
N ALA A 44 2.20 -21.23 7.36
CA ALA A 44 2.91 -22.19 6.51
C ALA A 44 3.45 -21.56 5.21
N HIS A 45 3.08 -22.08 4.03
CA HIS A 45 3.61 -21.68 2.72
C HIS A 45 3.47 -20.17 2.41
N ASP A 46 2.50 -19.50 3.04
CA ASP A 46 2.18 -18.11 2.78
C ASP A 46 2.88 -17.12 3.73
N ALA A 47 3.60 -17.61 4.74
CA ALA A 47 4.30 -16.79 5.73
C ALA A 47 5.28 -15.74 5.14
N PRO A 48 6.02 -16.00 4.03
CA PRO A 48 6.91 -15.01 3.45
C PRO A 48 6.22 -13.72 2.97
N TYR A 49 4.93 -13.78 2.61
CA TYR A 49 4.19 -12.61 2.12
C TYR A 49 3.79 -11.64 3.24
N ALA A 50 3.77 -12.10 4.50
CA ALA A 50 3.48 -11.26 5.67
C ALA A 50 4.64 -10.33 6.08
N HIS A 51 5.75 -10.38 5.34
CA HIS A 51 6.87 -9.44 5.46
C HIS A 51 6.45 -8.00 5.07
N TRP A 52 5.58 -7.87 4.06
CA TRP A 52 5.17 -6.60 3.49
C TRP A 52 4.09 -5.94 4.36
N SER A 53 4.40 -4.75 4.89
CA SER A 53 3.48 -4.00 5.75
C SER A 53 2.99 -2.70 5.14
N HIS A 54 3.55 -2.28 4.00
CA HIS A 54 3.17 -1.03 3.34
C HIS A 54 3.22 -1.15 1.82
N THR A 55 2.39 -0.34 1.15
CA THR A 55 2.36 -0.22 -0.30
C THR A 55 2.02 1.22 -0.71
N ALA A 56 2.54 1.64 -1.86
CA ALA A 56 2.36 2.98 -2.41
C ALA A 56 2.37 2.94 -3.94
N LEU A 57 1.63 3.84 -4.60
CA LEU A 57 1.52 3.91 -6.05
C LEU A 57 2.52 4.94 -6.61
N ILE A 58 3.24 4.60 -7.66
CA ILE A 58 4.07 5.52 -8.46
C ILE A 58 3.13 6.38 -9.32
N VAL A 59 3.27 7.70 -9.25
CA VAL A 59 2.39 8.65 -9.95
C VAL A 59 3.08 9.50 -11.01
N ASP A 60 4.40 9.51 -11.07
CA ASP A 60 5.18 10.17 -12.12
C ASP A 60 6.51 9.45 -12.40
N GLY A 61 7.17 9.85 -13.49
CA GLY A 61 8.44 9.26 -13.94
C GLY A 61 9.66 9.64 -13.11
N ASP A 62 9.51 10.60 -12.19
CA ASP A 62 10.57 11.03 -11.26
C ASP A 62 10.53 10.23 -9.94
N GLY A 63 9.63 9.23 -9.85
CA GLY A 63 9.52 8.34 -8.70
C GLY A 63 8.72 8.95 -7.56
N ALA A 64 7.83 9.90 -7.81
CA ALA A 64 6.90 10.31 -6.77
C ALA A 64 5.84 9.22 -6.52
N LEU A 65 5.54 9.06 -5.24
CA LEU A 65 4.61 8.10 -4.70
C LEU A 65 3.39 8.83 -4.14
N VAL A 66 2.22 8.23 -4.30
CA VAL A 66 1.05 8.53 -3.48
C VAL A 66 0.80 7.39 -2.52
N GLU A 67 0.76 7.71 -1.22
CA GLU A 67 0.68 6.74 -0.16
C GLU A 67 -0.24 7.19 0.98
N ALA A 68 -0.90 6.22 1.62
CA ALA A 68 -1.66 6.45 2.83
C ALA A 68 -0.75 6.35 4.04
N GLU A 69 -0.66 7.44 4.80
CA GLU A 69 0.07 7.56 6.04
C GLU A 69 -0.87 7.61 7.25
N ALA A 70 -0.33 7.54 8.46
CA ALA A 70 -1.14 7.57 9.68
C ALA A 70 -2.10 8.78 9.78
N THR A 71 -1.76 9.91 9.16
CA THR A 71 -2.53 11.15 9.21
C THR A 71 -3.41 11.39 7.97
N GLY A 72 -3.17 10.67 6.87
CA GLY A 72 -3.88 10.90 5.61
C GLY A 72 -3.06 10.46 4.40
N VAL A 73 -3.60 10.71 3.20
CA VAL A 73 -2.93 10.43 1.94
C VAL A 73 -1.99 11.58 1.58
N VAL A 74 -0.74 11.25 1.26
CA VAL A 74 0.32 12.20 0.95
C VAL A 74 1.05 11.81 -0.34
N LYS A 75 1.68 12.80 -0.97
CA LYS A 75 2.64 12.58 -2.04
C LYS A 75 4.06 12.67 -1.49
N THR A 76 4.91 11.67 -1.75
CA THR A 76 6.28 11.59 -1.23
C THR A 76 7.24 11.10 -2.33
N PRO A 77 8.54 11.44 -2.30
CA PRO A 77 9.49 10.86 -3.23
C PRO A 77 9.86 9.43 -2.81
N ILE A 78 10.13 8.55 -3.77
CA ILE A 78 10.59 7.18 -3.50
C ILE A 78 11.90 7.12 -2.72
N SER A 79 12.76 8.14 -2.84
CA SER A 79 13.99 8.28 -2.06
C SER A 79 13.77 8.25 -0.54
N LYS A 80 12.54 8.48 -0.06
CA LYS A 80 12.13 8.22 1.34
C LYS A 80 12.42 6.78 1.78
N TYR A 81 12.34 5.83 0.85
CA TYR A 81 12.59 4.41 1.09
C TYR A 81 14.05 4.00 0.83
N LYS A 82 14.96 4.92 0.52
CA LYS A 82 16.37 4.61 0.23
C LYS A 82 17.08 3.81 1.34
N ALA A 83 16.70 4.00 2.60
CA ALA A 83 17.26 3.28 3.74
C ALA A 83 16.49 1.99 4.09
N THR A 84 15.57 1.54 3.25
CA THR A 84 14.65 0.43 3.53
C THR A 84 14.47 -0.42 2.28
N GLU A 85 14.30 -1.72 2.45
CA GLU A 85 13.97 -2.61 1.34
C GLU A 85 12.61 -2.23 0.74
N TYR A 86 12.55 -2.15 -0.59
CA TYR A 86 11.29 -2.08 -1.31
C TYR A 86 11.35 -2.91 -2.59
N HIS A 87 10.24 -3.53 -2.93
CA HIS A 87 10.07 -4.23 -4.20
C HIS A 87 9.12 -3.42 -5.09
N LEU A 88 9.57 -3.13 -6.31
CA LEU A 88 8.81 -2.43 -7.33
C LEU A 88 8.07 -3.47 -8.19
N VAL A 89 6.74 -3.37 -8.20
CA VAL A 89 5.89 -4.22 -9.03
C VAL A 89 5.58 -3.47 -10.32
N ARG A 90 6.23 -3.91 -11.40
CA ARG A 90 5.98 -3.41 -12.75
C ARG A 90 4.71 -4.05 -13.29
N LEU A 91 3.68 -3.27 -13.55
CA LEU A 91 2.50 -3.79 -14.21
C LEU A 91 2.81 -4.05 -15.68
N GLY A 92 2.36 -5.19 -16.21
CA GLY A 92 2.63 -5.54 -17.60
C GLY A 92 1.75 -4.76 -18.58
N PRO A 93 1.91 -5.00 -19.90
CA PRO A 93 1.13 -4.32 -20.95
C PRO A 93 -0.39 -4.53 -20.85
N GLU A 94 -0.85 -5.52 -20.09
CA GLU A 94 -2.26 -5.69 -19.72
C GLU A 94 -2.85 -4.46 -19.02
N PHE A 95 -2.02 -3.67 -18.35
CA PHE A 95 -2.39 -2.39 -17.76
C PHE A 95 -1.96 -1.26 -18.68
N GLY A 96 -2.74 -1.06 -19.75
CA GLY A 96 -2.43 -0.08 -20.79
C GLY A 96 -2.40 1.37 -20.28
N ALA A 97 -1.91 2.29 -21.11
CA ALA A 97 -1.69 3.70 -20.77
C ALA A 97 -2.94 4.39 -20.20
N GLU A 98 -4.12 4.12 -20.74
CA GLU A 98 -5.39 4.66 -20.22
C GLU A 98 -5.72 4.16 -18.82
N GLY A 99 -5.43 2.88 -18.52
CA GLY A 99 -5.62 2.30 -17.19
C GLY A 99 -4.65 2.92 -16.18
N ARG A 100 -3.37 3.05 -16.56
CA ARG A 100 -2.34 3.73 -15.77
C ARG A 100 -2.73 5.16 -15.46
N LYS A 101 -3.16 5.91 -16.47
CA LYS A 101 -3.61 7.30 -16.31
C LYS A 101 -4.78 7.41 -15.33
N ARG A 102 -5.82 6.57 -15.45
CA ARG A 102 -6.95 6.59 -14.50
C ARG A 102 -6.53 6.23 -13.07
N ALA A 103 -5.62 5.29 -12.89
CA ALA A 103 -5.10 4.96 -11.57
C ALA A 103 -4.33 6.11 -10.93
N VAL A 104 -3.46 6.77 -11.71
CA VAL A 104 -2.70 7.94 -11.28
C VAL A 104 -3.63 9.12 -10.98
N ASP A 105 -4.60 9.39 -11.86
CA ASP A 105 -5.61 10.44 -11.67
C ASP A 105 -6.38 10.19 -10.35
N TYR A 106 -6.85 8.96 -10.13
CA TYR A 106 -7.49 8.57 -8.88
C TYR A 106 -6.59 8.81 -7.67
N ALA A 107 -5.35 8.29 -7.67
CA ALA A 107 -4.45 8.43 -6.53
C ALA A 107 -4.17 9.90 -6.20
N ASN A 108 -3.93 10.73 -7.21
CA ASN A 108 -3.72 12.16 -7.03
C ASN A 108 -4.94 12.87 -6.44
N THR A 109 -6.17 12.47 -6.80
CA THR A 109 -7.39 13.05 -6.18
C THR A 109 -7.53 12.75 -4.68
N GLN A 110 -6.85 11.71 -4.19
CA GLN A 110 -6.88 11.34 -2.78
C GLN A 110 -5.87 12.14 -1.95
N VAL A 111 -4.88 12.79 -2.56
CA VAL A 111 -3.86 13.55 -1.83
C VAL A 111 -4.51 14.65 -0.97
N GLY A 112 -4.15 14.70 0.31
CA GLY A 112 -4.72 15.63 1.28
C GLY A 112 -5.99 15.12 1.98
N VAL A 113 -6.55 13.98 1.58
CA VAL A 113 -7.63 13.33 2.32
C VAL A 113 -7.08 12.84 3.67
N ALA A 114 -7.47 13.52 4.74
CA ALA A 114 -7.06 13.19 6.10
C ALA A 114 -7.90 12.04 6.66
N PHE A 115 -7.24 11.07 7.32
CA PHE A 115 -7.95 10.03 8.09
C PHE A 115 -8.45 10.54 9.44
N GLY A 116 -8.07 11.77 9.79
CA GLY A 116 -8.39 12.45 11.05
C GLY A 116 -9.88 12.57 11.36
N TYR A 117 -10.77 12.77 10.39
CA TYR A 117 -12.21 12.90 10.68
C TYR A 117 -12.85 11.59 11.18
N LEU A 118 -12.43 10.44 10.64
CA LEU A 118 -12.90 9.13 11.11
C LEU A 118 -12.24 8.71 12.43
N ALA A 119 -11.01 9.16 12.68
CA ALA A 119 -10.35 8.99 13.97
C ALA A 119 -11.01 9.85 15.06
N LEU A 120 -11.36 11.11 14.75
CA LEU A 120 -12.08 12.01 15.65
C LEU A 120 -13.47 11.44 15.99
N ALA A 121 -14.23 10.99 14.99
CA ALA A 121 -15.52 10.33 15.22
C ALA A 121 -15.36 9.03 16.04
N GLY A 122 -14.32 8.24 15.79
CA GLY A 122 -14.01 7.04 16.58
C GLY A 122 -13.63 7.34 18.03
N VAL A 123 -12.86 8.42 18.27
CA VAL A 123 -12.52 8.92 19.60
C VAL A 123 -13.78 9.43 20.31
N SER A 124 -14.64 10.18 19.62
CA SER A 124 -15.92 10.64 20.18
C SER A 124 -16.83 9.47 20.57
N ILE A 125 -16.93 8.42 19.74
CA ILE A 125 -17.71 7.22 20.06
C ILE A 125 -17.05 6.43 21.20
N TYR A 126 -15.72 6.34 21.26
CA TYR A 126 -15.00 5.70 22.38
C TYR A 126 -15.27 6.42 23.71
N LEU A 127 -15.14 7.75 23.73
CA LEU A 127 -15.41 8.56 24.91
C LEU A 127 -16.87 8.45 25.38
N LEU A 128 -17.82 8.24 24.44
CA LEU A 128 -19.24 8.11 24.77
C LEU A 128 -19.67 6.68 25.15
N SER A 129 -18.99 5.63 24.65
CA SER A 129 -19.43 4.24 24.79
C SER A 129 -18.50 3.33 25.61
N GLY A 130 -17.29 3.78 25.95
CA GLY A 130 -16.31 3.02 26.75
C GLY A 130 -15.76 1.75 26.09
N LEU A 131 -16.15 1.45 24.85
CA LEU A 131 -15.75 0.25 24.12
C LEU A 131 -14.44 0.48 23.34
N PRO A 132 -13.36 -0.29 23.56
CA PRO A 132 -12.08 -0.10 22.89
C PRO A 132 -12.24 -0.32 21.37
N LEU A 133 -12.44 0.79 20.65
CA LEU A 133 -12.65 0.79 19.21
C LEU A 133 -11.31 0.51 18.54
N ARG A 134 -11.13 -0.73 18.05
CA ARG A 134 -10.58 -1.25 16.77
C ARG A 134 -9.69 -0.35 15.86
N LEU A 135 -9.20 0.80 16.29
CA LEU A 135 -8.44 1.79 15.52
C LEU A 135 -7.09 1.23 15.07
N MET A 136 -6.53 0.30 15.84
CA MET A 136 -5.23 -0.31 15.55
C MET A 136 -5.25 -1.20 14.29
N ARG A 137 -6.44 -1.62 13.83
CA ARG A 137 -6.60 -2.39 12.57
C ARG A 137 -6.60 -1.51 11.32
N ARG A 138 -6.82 -0.19 11.43
CA ARG A 138 -7.05 0.70 10.28
C ARG A 138 -5.79 1.15 9.54
N ASN A 139 -4.64 1.27 10.20
CA ASN A 139 -3.45 1.87 9.55
C ASN A 139 -2.88 1.05 8.39
N HIS A 140 -3.22 -0.23 8.27
CA HIS A 140 -2.72 -1.14 7.23
C HIS A 140 -3.77 -1.47 6.18
N GLN A 141 -5.01 -1.09 6.44
CA GLN A 141 -6.10 -1.24 5.49
C GLN A 141 -6.09 -0.09 4.50
N ILE A 142 -5.57 1.08 4.85
CA ILE A 142 -5.73 2.27 4.00
C ILE A 142 -4.66 2.37 2.89
N CYS A 143 -3.42 1.91 3.13
CA CYS A 143 -2.38 1.95 2.09
C CYS A 143 -2.67 0.95 0.96
N SER A 144 -3.04 -0.29 1.29
CA SER A 144 -3.47 -1.27 0.28
C SER A 144 -4.81 -0.92 -0.34
N GLU A 145 -5.78 -0.40 0.42
CA GLU A 145 -7.05 0.09 -0.14
C GLU A 145 -6.83 1.19 -1.17
N LEU A 146 -5.95 2.17 -0.89
CA LEU A 146 -5.60 3.25 -1.82
C LEU A 146 -5.05 2.70 -3.13
N VAL A 147 -4.06 1.80 -3.06
CA VAL A 147 -3.45 1.17 -4.25
C VAL A 147 -4.46 0.32 -5.00
N VAL A 148 -5.24 -0.53 -4.32
CA VAL A 148 -6.26 -1.37 -4.96
C VAL A 148 -7.33 -0.53 -5.64
N ARG A 149 -7.85 0.52 -5.00
CA ARG A 149 -8.85 1.41 -5.61
C ARG A 149 -8.29 2.17 -6.81
N ALA A 150 -7.02 2.58 -6.76
CA ALA A 150 -6.35 3.18 -7.91
C ALA A 150 -6.28 2.19 -9.08
N LEU A 151 -5.82 0.97 -8.83
CA LEU A 151 -5.76 -0.08 -9.86
C LEU A 151 -7.15 -0.44 -10.41
N GLN A 152 -8.19 -0.46 -9.56
CA GLN A 152 -9.59 -0.66 -9.96
C GLN A 152 -10.12 0.48 -10.85
N ALA A 153 -9.78 1.74 -10.55
CA ALA A 153 -10.09 2.85 -11.45
C ALA A 153 -9.43 2.68 -12.83
N GLY A 154 -8.26 2.05 -12.86
CA GLY A 154 -7.57 1.64 -14.09
C GLY A 154 -8.17 0.42 -14.79
N GLY A 155 -9.02 -0.38 -14.12
CA GLY A 155 -9.63 -1.60 -14.65
C GLY A 155 -8.91 -2.91 -14.24
N LEU A 156 -8.01 -2.85 -13.25
CA LEU A 156 -7.27 -4.01 -12.73
C LEU A 156 -7.73 -4.31 -11.29
N LEU A 157 -7.62 -5.57 -10.84
CA LEU A 157 -8.10 -6.01 -9.51
C LEU A 157 -9.60 -5.76 -9.25
N THR A 158 -10.45 -5.80 -10.28
CA THR A 158 -11.92 -5.58 -10.12
C THR A 158 -12.60 -6.69 -9.32
N ASP A 159 -11.93 -7.82 -9.10
CA ASP A 159 -12.40 -9.00 -8.38
C ASP A 159 -12.10 -9.00 -6.88
N VAL A 160 -11.32 -8.02 -6.38
CA VAL A 160 -10.91 -7.98 -4.96
C VAL A 160 -11.62 -6.88 -4.19
N ASP A 161 -11.93 -7.14 -2.92
CA ASP A 161 -12.46 -6.12 -2.03
C ASP A 161 -11.30 -5.26 -1.48
N PRO A 162 -11.23 -3.95 -1.82
CA PRO A 162 -10.15 -3.08 -1.36
C PRO A 162 -10.10 -2.94 0.17
N ALA A 163 -11.24 -3.04 0.87
CA ALA A 163 -11.30 -2.88 2.33
C ALA A 163 -10.75 -4.10 3.09
N LEU A 164 -10.67 -5.25 2.42
CA LEU A 164 -10.18 -6.51 2.98
C LEU A 164 -8.80 -6.91 2.45
N THR A 165 -8.30 -6.22 1.43
CA THR A 165 -7.01 -6.51 0.80
C THR A 165 -5.87 -5.91 1.63
N LEU A 166 -4.91 -6.74 2.02
CA LEU A 166 -3.69 -6.33 2.72
C LEU A 166 -2.50 -6.24 1.77
N PRO A 167 -1.40 -5.54 2.14
CA PRO A 167 -0.16 -5.56 1.36
C PRO A 167 0.35 -6.99 1.10
N ALA A 168 0.16 -7.92 2.05
CA ALA A 168 0.50 -9.33 1.89
C ALA A 168 -0.36 -10.05 0.82
N ASP A 169 -1.63 -9.66 0.65
CA ASP A 169 -2.48 -10.21 -0.42
C ASP A 169 -2.00 -9.74 -1.80
N LEU A 170 -1.60 -8.47 -1.92
CA LEU A 170 -0.94 -7.94 -3.13
C LEU A 170 0.38 -8.66 -3.38
N ALA A 171 1.22 -8.81 -2.36
CA ALA A 171 2.47 -9.55 -2.47
C ALA A 171 2.25 -10.99 -2.93
N LYS A 172 1.25 -11.69 -2.40
CA LYS A 172 0.91 -13.05 -2.83
C LYS A 172 0.43 -13.08 -4.29
N ARG A 173 -0.43 -12.14 -4.69
CA ARG A 173 -1.00 -12.07 -6.05
C ARG A 173 0.08 -11.79 -7.11
N PHE A 174 1.01 -10.90 -6.80
CA PHE A 174 2.13 -10.54 -7.68
C PHE A 174 3.41 -11.34 -7.39
N LYS A 175 3.33 -12.38 -6.55
CA LYS A 175 4.44 -13.29 -6.18
C LYS A 175 5.70 -12.57 -5.64
N VAL A 176 5.48 -11.46 -4.93
CA VAL A 176 6.53 -10.67 -4.28
C VAL A 176 6.96 -11.35 -2.99
N ARG A 177 8.10 -12.03 -3.02
CA ARG A 177 8.77 -12.57 -1.84
C ARG A 177 9.92 -11.63 -1.43
N PRO A 178 10.30 -11.58 -0.15
CA PRO A 178 11.58 -10.99 0.27
C PRO A 178 12.76 -11.58 -0.52
#